data_AF-A0A349K289-F1
#
_entry.id   AF-A0A349K289-F1
#
_cell.length_a   1.000
_cell.length_b   1.000
_cell.length_c   1.000
_cell.angle_alpha   90.00
_cell.angle_beta   90.00
_cell.angle_gamma   90.00
#
_symmetry.space_group_name_H-M   'P 1'
#
loop_
_entity.id
_entity.type
_entity.pdbx_description
1 polymer ?
#
loop_
_entity_poly.entity_id
_entity_poly.type
_entity_poly.pdbx_seq_one_letter_code
_entity_poly.pdbx_strand_id
1 'polypeptide(L)'
;MQSFTQEFKHVDRAILDGETEGFVRIHVRRGTPRILGATVVGTHAGELMRELSLAITNGIDLNRIASTLHCYPTHAVAIRQAADAYQRTRLTPFVARLFRKFLSWQRC
;
A
#
# COMPACT_ATOMS: atom_id res chain seq x y z
N MET A 1 -5.20 16.57 -1.09
CA MET A 1 -5.25 15.16 -0.65
C MET A 1 -4.61 14.31 -1.74
N GLN A 2 -3.86 13.27 -1.38
CA GLN A 2 -3.34 12.28 -2.33
C GLN A 2 -4.03 10.95 -2.09
N SER A 3 -4.29 10.18 -3.15
CA SER A 3 -5.01 8.92 -3.07
C SER A 3 -4.18 7.83 -3.71
N PHE A 4 -4.07 6.69 -3.02
CA PHE A 4 -3.36 5.51 -3.50
C PHE A 4 -4.34 4.38 -3.65
N THR A 5 -4.51 3.89 -4.89
CA THR A 5 -5.47 2.84 -5.23
C THR A 5 -4.71 1.57 -5.60
N GLN A 6 -5.14 0.46 -5.03
CA GLN A 6 -4.71 -0.89 -5.39
C GLN A 6 -5.93 -1.70 -5.81
N GLU A 7 -5.89 -2.25 -7.01
CA GLU A 7 -6.97 -3.10 -7.54
C GLU A 7 -6.76 -4.57 -7.16
N PHE A 8 -7.85 -5.30 -6.90
CA PHE A 8 -7.76 -6.72 -6.51
C PHE A 8 -7.30 -7.64 -7.64
N LYS A 9 -7.40 -7.21 -8.90
CA LYS A 9 -6.79 -7.90 -10.06
C LYS A 9 -5.27 -8.08 -9.98
N HIS A 10 -4.60 -7.42 -9.04
CA HIS A 10 -3.15 -7.49 -8.81
C HIS A 10 -2.80 -8.11 -7.45
N VAL A 11 -3.77 -8.74 -6.79
CA VAL A 11 -3.60 -9.37 -5.48
C VAL A 11 -3.74 -10.88 -5.65
N ASP A 12 -2.66 -11.61 -5.41
CA ASP A 12 -2.58 -13.06 -5.65
C ASP A 12 -3.74 -13.82 -5.00
N ARG A 13 -4.08 -13.49 -3.75
CA ARG A 13 -5.19 -14.14 -3.05
C ARG A 13 -6.53 -13.92 -3.74
N ALA A 14 -6.82 -12.70 -4.18
CA ALA A 14 -8.04 -12.37 -4.89
C ALA A 14 -8.12 -13.07 -6.26
N ILE A 15 -6.99 -13.23 -6.94
CA ILE A 15 -6.91 -13.99 -8.20
C ILE A 15 -7.21 -15.48 -7.94
N LEU A 16 -6.62 -16.06 -6.89
CA LEU A 16 -6.82 -17.47 -6.52
C LEU A 16 -8.27 -17.77 -6.11
N ASP A 17 -8.91 -16.84 -5.42
CA ASP A 17 -10.31 -16.97 -5.00
C ASP A 17 -11.31 -16.60 -6.12
N GLY A 18 -10.85 -16.03 -7.25
CA GLY A 18 -11.70 -15.54 -8.34
C GLY A 18 -12.39 -14.19 -8.05
N GLU A 19 -12.06 -13.56 -6.93
CA GLU A 19 -12.68 -12.33 -6.40
C GLU A 19 -11.88 -11.08 -6.77
N THR A 20 -11.59 -10.91 -8.06
CA THR A 20 -10.71 -9.83 -8.54
C THR A 20 -11.39 -8.46 -8.69
N GLU A 21 -12.71 -8.41 -8.54
CA GLU A 21 -13.50 -7.20 -8.68
C GLU A 21 -13.38 -6.31 -7.45
N GLY A 22 -13.00 -5.05 -7.68
CA GLY A 22 -12.92 -4.03 -6.64
C GLY A 22 -11.51 -3.55 -6.35
N PHE A 23 -11.38 -2.76 -5.29
CA PHE A 23 -10.14 -2.06 -4.96
C PHE A 23 -10.09 -1.60 -3.50
N VAL A 24 -8.86 -1.35 -3.04
CA VAL A 24 -8.54 -0.60 -1.83
C VAL A 24 -7.99 0.76 -2.24
N ARG A 25 -8.54 1.84 -1.71
CA ARG A 25 -8.04 3.20 -1.91
C ARG A 25 -7.80 3.89 -0.58
N ILE A 26 -6.58 4.37 -0.35
CA ILE A 26 -6.20 5.07 0.87
C ILE A 26 -5.96 6.54 0.57
N HIS A 27 -6.54 7.41 1.37
CA HIS A 27 -6.45 8.87 1.25
C HIS A 27 -5.49 9.42 2.30
N VAL A 28 -4.52 10.19 1.84
CA VAL A 28 -3.41 10.70 2.66
C VAL A 28 -3.31 12.22 2.53
N ARG A 29 -2.96 12.89 3.64
CA ARG A 29 -2.68 14.33 3.61
C ARG A 29 -1.39 14.60 2.83
N ARG A 30 -1.46 15.48 1.83
CA ARG A 30 -0.32 15.82 0.97
C ARG A 30 0.88 16.26 1.82
N GLY A 31 2.05 15.67 1.56
CA GLY A 31 3.30 15.98 2.25
C GLY A 31 3.51 15.29 3.60
N THR A 32 2.52 14.52 4.09
CA THR A 32 2.62 13.79 5.37
C THR A 32 2.14 12.36 5.20
N PRO A 33 2.60 11.38 6.00
CA PRO A 33 2.09 10.01 5.93
C PRO A 33 0.74 9.80 6.63
N ARG A 34 0.07 10.88 7.06
CA ARG A 34 -1.18 10.81 7.82
C ARG A 34 -2.35 10.37 6.94
N ILE A 35 -2.99 9.28 7.34
CA ILE A 35 -4.20 8.76 6.71
C ILE A 35 -5.38 9.67 7.08
N LEU A 36 -6.15 10.08 6.08
CA LEU A 36 -7.37 10.88 6.21
C LEU A 36 -8.64 10.02 6.12
N GLY A 37 -8.54 8.89 5.43
CA GLY A 37 -9.64 7.97 5.20
C GLY A 37 -9.27 6.89 4.20
N ALA A 38 -10.17 5.95 3.96
CA ALA A 38 -10.01 4.93 2.94
C ALA A 38 -11.36 4.50 2.36
N THR A 39 -11.32 3.91 1.17
CA THR A 39 -12.46 3.28 0.49
C THR A 39 -12.05 1.86 0.15
N VAL A 40 -12.89 0.88 0.50
CA VAL A 40 -12.69 -0.52 0.11
C VAL A 40 -13.96 -1.00 -0.56
N VAL A 41 -13.83 -1.63 -1.73
CA VAL A 41 -14.93 -2.20 -2.51
C VAL A 41 -14.52 -3.62 -2.91
N GLY A 42 -15.33 -4.63 -2.56
CA GLY A 42 -15.11 -6.04 -2.89
C GLY A 42 -15.68 -6.98 -1.82
N THR A 43 -15.59 -8.30 -2.03
CA THR A 43 -16.22 -9.33 -1.18
C THR A 43 -15.80 -9.24 0.29
N HIS A 44 -14.51 -9.03 0.55
CA HIS A 44 -13.95 -8.93 1.91
C HIS A 44 -13.78 -7.50 2.43
N ALA A 45 -14.54 -6.53 1.90
CA ALA A 45 -14.35 -5.11 2.23
C ALA A 45 -14.49 -4.80 3.73
N GLY A 46 -15.41 -5.46 4.43
CA GLY A 46 -15.61 -5.27 5.87
C GLY A 46 -14.40 -5.70 6.71
N GLU A 47 -13.78 -6.84 6.36
CA GLU A 47 -12.60 -7.35 7.05
C GLU A 47 -11.38 -6.45 6.83
N LEU A 48 -11.18 -5.98 5.60
CA LEU A 48 -10.09 -5.07 5.23
C LEU A 48 -10.27 -3.68 5.87
N MET A 49 -11.51 -3.17 5.90
CA MET A 49 -11.80 -1.87 6.51
C MET A 49 -11.51 -1.87 8.01
N ARG A 50 -11.58 -3.02 8.70
CA ARG A 50 -11.25 -3.14 10.13
C ARG A 50 -9.82 -2.70 10.42
N GLU A 51 -8.85 -3.10 9.59
CA GLU A 51 -7.44 -2.72 9.76
C GLU A 51 -7.25 -1.21 9.57
N LEU A 52 -7.84 -0.66 8.50
CA LEU A 52 -7.76 0.77 8.19
C LEU A 52 -8.46 1.64 9.24
N SER A 53 -9.61 1.19 9.75
CA SER A 53 -10.34 1.83 10.83
C SER A 53 -9.52 1.88 12.12
N LEU A 54 -8.89 0.76 12.50
CA LEU A 54 -7.98 0.70 13.64
C LEU A 54 -6.80 1.66 13.45
N ALA A 55 -6.20 1.68 12.26
CA ALA A 55 -5.08 2.56 11.95
C ALA A 55 -5.45 4.03 12.07
N ILE A 56 -6.57 4.45 11.48
CA ILE A 56 -7.04 5.84 11.53
C ILE A 56 -7.36 6.26 12.97
N THR A 57 -8.05 5.40 13.72
CA THR A 57 -8.47 5.68 15.11
C THR A 57 -7.27 5.87 16.03
N ASN A 58 -6.21 5.08 15.83
CA ASN A 58 -4.98 5.16 16.63
C ASN A 58 -3.92 6.11 16.05
N GLY A 59 -4.25 6.86 14.99
CA GLY A 59 -3.30 7.77 14.34
C GLY A 59 -2.08 7.08 13.73
N ILE A 60 -2.19 5.79 13.37
CA ILE A 60 -1.16 5.03 12.68
C ILE A 60 -1.01 5.58 11.26
N ASP A 61 0.19 6.01 10.94
CA ASP A 61 0.55 6.60 9.68
C ASP A 61 0.91 5.55 8.62
N LEU A 62 0.75 5.91 7.34
CA LEU A 62 0.83 4.97 6.21
C LEU A 62 2.22 4.29 6.09
N ASN A 63 3.27 4.95 6.59
CA ASN A 63 4.60 4.37 6.71
C ASN A 63 4.61 3.12 7.58
N ARG A 64 3.91 3.16 8.71
CA ARG A 64 3.84 2.03 9.65
C ARG A 64 3.05 0.88 9.05
N ILE A 65 1.98 1.17 8.30
CA ILE A 65 1.25 0.16 7.54
C ILE A 65 2.19 -0.52 6.53
N ALA A 66 2.92 0.25 5.72
CA ALA A 66 3.89 -0.31 4.77
C ALA A 66 4.97 -1.18 5.46
N SER A 67 5.44 -0.78 6.66
CA SER A 67 6.43 -1.56 7.41
C SER A 67 5.85 -2.76 8.17
N THR A 68 4.52 -2.88 8.27
CA THR A 68 3.87 -3.98 9.00
C THR A 68 3.93 -5.27 8.19
N LEU A 69 4.16 -6.39 8.87
CA LEU A 69 4.11 -7.72 8.29
C LEU A 69 2.65 -8.08 8.00
N HIS A 70 2.31 -8.15 6.72
CA HIS A 70 1.03 -8.66 6.25
C HIS A 70 1.22 -10.12 5.86
N CYS A 71 0.39 -11.01 6.39
CA CYS A 71 0.46 -12.42 6.06
C CYS A 71 0.21 -12.62 4.56
N TYR A 72 1.03 -13.46 3.92
CA TYR A 72 0.88 -13.87 2.53
C TYR A 72 0.46 -15.34 2.46
N PRO A 73 -0.45 -15.74 1.55
CA PRO A 73 -1.26 -14.90 0.65
C PRO A 73 -2.61 -14.53 1.29
N THR A 74 -2.86 -13.25 1.56
CA THR A 74 -4.15 -12.75 2.08
C THR A 74 -4.64 -11.53 1.29
N HIS A 75 -5.95 -11.23 1.39
CA HIS A 75 -6.54 -10.01 0.82
C HIS A 75 -5.96 -8.73 1.45
N ALA A 76 -5.47 -8.79 2.69
CA ALA A 76 -4.83 -7.66 3.37
C ALA A 76 -3.55 -7.17 2.67
N VAL A 77 -2.94 -8.02 1.83
CA VAL A 77 -1.81 -7.62 0.98
C VAL A 77 -2.16 -6.42 0.08
N ALA A 78 -3.44 -6.23 -0.28
CA ALA A 78 -3.89 -5.06 -1.02
C ALA A 78 -3.62 -3.73 -0.27
N ILE A 79 -3.83 -3.72 1.05
CA ILE A 79 -3.58 -2.55 1.91
C ILE A 79 -2.08 -2.22 1.93
N ARG A 80 -1.24 -3.26 2.11
CA ARG A 80 0.21 -3.12 2.03
C ARG A 80 0.67 -2.57 0.68
N GLN A 81 0.17 -3.13 -0.42
CA GLN A 81 0.54 -2.69 -1.77
C GLN A 81 0.14 -1.23 -2.02
N ALA A 82 -1.03 -0.79 -1.53
CA ALA A 82 -1.45 0.62 -1.57
C ALA A 82 -0.52 1.51 -0.73
N ALA A 83 -0.07 1.06 0.44
CA ALA A 83 0.91 1.77 1.27
C ALA A 83 2.30 1.83 0.62
N ASP A 84 2.74 0.76 -0.05
CA ASP A 84 3.99 0.72 -0.81
C ASP A 84 3.95 1.69 -1.99
N ALA A 85 2.79 1.87 -2.64
CA ALA A 85 2.62 2.88 -3.69
C ALA A 85 2.89 4.30 -3.17
N TYR A 86 2.45 4.64 -1.95
CA TYR A 86 2.85 5.89 -1.31
C TYR A 86 4.36 5.96 -1.10
N GLN A 87 4.98 4.89 -0.61
CA GLN A 87 6.40 4.93 -0.28
C GLN A 87 7.31 5.11 -1.50
N ARG A 88 6.90 4.58 -2.66
CA ARG A 88 7.58 4.82 -3.94
C ARG A 88 7.64 6.30 -4.31
N THR A 89 6.62 7.10 -3.95
CA THR A 89 6.62 8.55 -4.23
C THR A 89 7.64 9.32 -3.39
N ARG A 90 8.14 8.73 -2.30
CA ARG A 90 9.04 9.38 -1.34
C ARG A 90 10.52 9.08 -1.60
N LEU A 91 10.83 8.07 -2.41
CA LEU A 91 12.21 7.75 -2.79
C LEU A 91 12.83 8.94 -3.52
N THR A 92 13.84 9.55 -2.91
CA THR A 92 14.48 10.75 -3.46
C THR A 92 15.25 10.42 -4.75
N PRO A 93 15.13 11.27 -5.79
CA PRO A 93 15.81 11.03 -7.07
C PRO A 93 17.33 11.00 -6.93
N PHE A 94 17.89 11.66 -5.92
CA PHE A 94 19.32 11.63 -5.62
C PHE A 94 19.80 10.25 -5.16
N VAL A 95 19.07 9.61 -4.23
CA VAL A 95 19.40 8.26 -3.74
C VAL A 95 19.21 7.24 -4.86
N ALA A 96 18.16 7.36 -5.67
CA ALA A 96 17.95 6.50 -6.83
C ALA A 96 19.07 6.61 -7.87
N ARG A 97 19.65 7.81 -8.06
CA ARG A 97 20.81 8.04 -8.94
C ARG A 97 22.09 7.43 -8.37
N LEU A 98 22.32 7.60 -7.06
CA LEU A 98 23.48 7.02 -6.38
C LEU A 98 23.42 5.48 -6.41
N PHE A 99 22.25 4.89 -6.12
CA PHE A 99 22.01 3.45 -6.19
C PHE A 99 22.21 2.90 -7.59
N ARG A 100 21.72 3.58 -8.64
CA ARG A 100 21.95 3.14 -10.03
C ARG A 100 23.43 3.12 -10.40
N LYS A 101 24.18 4.14 -9.97
CA LYS A 101 25.62 4.24 -10.24
C LYS A 101 26.43 3.18 -9.50
N PHE A 102 26.01 2.86 -8.28
CA PHE A 102 26.60 1.77 -7.48
C PHE A 102 26.25 0.38 -8.05
N LEU A 103 24.98 0.13 -8.37
CA LEU A 103 24.52 -1.14 -8.96
C LEU A 103 25.10 -1.37 -10.37
N SER A 104 25.35 -0.31 -11.16
CA SER A 104 26.06 -0.46 -12.45
C SER A 104 27.52 -0.88 -12.28
N TRP A 105 28.13 -0.59 -11.12
CA TRP A 105 29.51 -0.99 -10.82
C TRP A 105 29.60 -2.46 -10.39
N GLN A 106 28.53 -3.01 -9.80
CA GLN A 106 28.44 -4.44 -9.42
C GLN A 106 28.03 -5.38 -10.56
N ARG A 107 27.70 -4.85 -11.75
CA ARG A 107 27.38 -5.64 -12.96
C ARG A 107 28.57 -5.74 -13.92
N CYS A 108 29.76 -5.35 -13.45
CA CYS A 108 31.05 -5.57 -14.10
C CYS A 108 31.79 -6.73 -13.41
#